data_AF-A0A674BXX8-F1
#
_entry.id   AF-A0A674BXX8-F1
#
_cell.length_a   1.000
_cell.length_b   1.000
_cell.length_c   1.000
_cell.angle_alpha   90.00
_cell.angle_beta   90.00
_cell.angle_gamma   90.00
#
_symmetry.space_group_name_H-M   'P 1'
#
loop_
_entity.id
_entity.type
_entity.pdbx_description
1 polymer ?
#
loop_
_entity_poly.entity_id
_entity_poly.type
_entity_poly.pdbx_seq_one_letter_code
_entity_poly.pdbx_strand_id
1 'polypeptide(L)'
;PSLSVFFSTYILQEQVKQREQSLRKVEQEMDSLTFRNQQLAKRVELLQEELAASEAKGKKSKNKGDSPSQQGLQQTQSVFDEDLQKKIQENERLHIQFYEADEQHRQQESQLKVRLEELERDHEQHQGTVDGLTSKYMDTIERLQSAKARLEVKSQTLERETNECRVQTDECQQQLRKCQSELNRQVKQSSCLIQEKVPFNDTKFSDYNSLNVPPHNRRHQLKARDVAGQVLGFVQDLVAALLNFHSYTEQRVHIYPLDSSIEPISPLNQKFSQYLHENAAYVRPLEEGLVQLHQSITEDTLPTVTQKLCTTNECLLASLGMLTNSTDKIATFFSNNLDFFTSSTGYGPRGGSGALNPLQAESMLGNKKKASDYMHAIRKPRAESVPYREALLNRRVLTSSTESRQGLTQQVVASQEKIARLEQEKEHWLLETQLGRVRLEKESQRIQDLETQLSSALGGGGGGSPASALSLGLGSPALTSLDDGELEDRGVGKDAMISTNEESREQLIKTHYMARVGELTTQLQVSDSKAVNFHAECRALAKRLAIAEKSRETLTEEVKLANQNITRLQDELATTKRSYKEQLSMMSDHLCSMNETLSKQREEIDILKLGSKVQSPLTPVPH
;
A
#
# COMPACT_ATOMS: atom_id res chain seq x y z
N PRO A 1 -22.30 1.66 -10.81
CA PRO A 1 -21.84 1.08 -12.09
C PRO A 1 -22.64 -0.14 -12.56
N SER A 2 -22.87 -1.14 -11.70
CA SER A 2 -23.58 -2.39 -12.05
C SER A 2 -25.08 -2.20 -12.35
N LEU A 3 -25.79 -1.36 -11.61
CA LEU A 3 -27.23 -1.08 -11.83
C LEU A 3 -27.54 -0.39 -13.17
N SER A 4 -26.64 0.49 -13.65
CA SER A 4 -26.81 1.18 -14.94
C SER A 4 -26.64 0.23 -16.12
N VAL A 5 -25.71 -0.73 -16.02
CA VAL A 5 -25.52 -1.77 -17.03
C VAL A 5 -26.72 -2.70 -17.08
N PHE A 6 -27.26 -3.11 -15.92
CA PHE A 6 -28.48 -3.94 -15.84
C PHE A 6 -29.72 -3.24 -16.40
N PHE A 7 -29.88 -1.94 -16.15
CA PHE A 7 -31.01 -1.18 -16.68
C PHE A 7 -30.90 -0.99 -18.20
N SER A 8 -29.68 -0.78 -18.70
CA SER A 8 -29.42 -0.67 -20.14
C SER A 8 -29.62 -1.99 -20.88
N THR A 9 -29.19 -3.13 -20.32
CA THR A 9 -29.48 -4.45 -20.91
C THR A 9 -30.95 -4.80 -20.88
N TYR A 10 -31.68 -4.45 -19.81
CA TYR A 10 -33.13 -4.65 -19.76
C TYR A 10 -33.88 -3.84 -20.83
N ILE A 11 -33.51 -2.57 -21.03
CA ILE A 11 -34.08 -1.71 -22.08
C ILE A 11 -33.78 -2.28 -23.47
N LEU A 12 -32.55 -2.72 -23.72
CA LEU A 12 -32.17 -3.33 -24.99
C LEU A 12 -32.94 -4.63 -25.25
N GLN A 13 -33.14 -5.45 -24.22
CA GLN A 13 -33.89 -6.70 -24.32
C GLN A 13 -35.37 -6.45 -24.65
N GLU A 14 -35.97 -5.40 -24.08
CA GLU A 14 -37.35 -5.02 -24.36
C GLU A 14 -37.51 -4.42 -25.77
N GLN A 15 -36.54 -3.63 -26.23
CA GLN A 15 -36.51 -3.11 -27.61
C GLN A 15 -36.38 -4.25 -28.64
N VAL A 16 -35.55 -5.26 -28.37
CA VAL A 16 -35.43 -6.44 -29.24
C VAL A 16 -36.75 -7.21 -29.30
N LYS A 17 -37.42 -7.43 -28.16
CA LYS A 17 -38.75 -8.08 -28.15
C LYS A 17 -39.80 -7.30 -28.95
N GLN A 18 -39.84 -5.98 -28.82
CA GLN A 18 -40.76 -5.14 -29.60
C GLN A 18 -40.46 -5.23 -31.11
N ARG A 19 -39.17 -5.23 -31.49
CA ARG A 19 -38.76 -5.37 -32.88
C ARG A 19 -39.13 -6.75 -33.45
N GLU A 20 -38.92 -7.83 -32.70
CA GLU A 20 -39.35 -9.18 -33.11
C GLU A 20 -40.87 -9.27 -33.31
N GLN A 21 -41.66 -8.64 -32.43
CA GLN A 21 -43.12 -8.61 -32.60
C GLN A 21 -43.55 -7.80 -33.83
N SER A 22 -42.88 -6.68 -34.11
CA SER A 22 -43.16 -5.88 -35.31
C SER A 22 -42.81 -6.64 -36.59
N LEU A 23 -41.69 -7.38 -36.59
CA LEU A 23 -41.25 -8.18 -37.71
C LEU A 23 -42.28 -9.27 -38.06
N ARG A 24 -42.77 -10.01 -37.05
CA ARG A 24 -43.81 -11.03 -37.26
C ARG A 24 -45.11 -10.47 -37.83
N LYS A 25 -45.48 -9.23 -37.48
CA LYS A 25 -46.67 -8.57 -38.06
C LYS A 25 -46.46 -8.25 -39.53
N VAL A 26 -45.30 -7.71 -39.89
CA VAL A 26 -44.96 -7.40 -41.28
C VAL A 26 -44.87 -8.67 -42.13
N GLU A 27 -44.34 -9.76 -41.59
CA GLU A 27 -44.32 -11.07 -42.25
C GLU A 27 -45.75 -11.58 -42.52
N GLN A 28 -46.66 -11.49 -41.55
CA GLN A 28 -48.07 -11.85 -41.75
C GLN A 28 -48.78 -10.96 -42.79
N GLU A 29 -48.47 -9.68 -42.84
CA GLU A 29 -48.99 -8.76 -43.86
C GLU A 29 -48.46 -9.13 -45.25
N MET A 30 -47.17 -9.47 -45.35
CA MET A 30 -46.56 -9.91 -46.60
C MET A 30 -47.16 -11.23 -47.11
N ASP A 31 -47.42 -12.19 -46.22
CA ASP A 31 -48.11 -13.43 -46.57
C ASP A 31 -49.55 -13.18 -47.04
N SER A 32 -50.26 -12.26 -46.38
CA SER A 32 -51.61 -11.85 -46.79
C SER A 32 -51.64 -11.17 -48.16
N LEU A 33 -50.67 -10.28 -48.42
CA LEU A 33 -50.52 -9.60 -49.72
C LEU A 33 -50.13 -10.60 -50.81
N THR A 34 -49.25 -11.54 -50.51
CA THR A 34 -48.85 -12.61 -51.43
C THR A 34 -50.05 -13.47 -51.82
N PHE A 35 -50.90 -13.83 -50.85
CA PHE A 35 -52.13 -14.57 -51.10
C PHE A 35 -53.12 -13.79 -51.98
N ARG A 36 -53.33 -12.49 -51.72
CA ARG A 36 -54.17 -11.63 -52.59
C ARG A 36 -53.60 -11.51 -54.00
N ASN A 37 -52.29 -11.35 -54.14
CA ASN A 37 -51.64 -11.25 -55.44
C ASN A 37 -51.76 -12.56 -56.23
N GLN A 38 -51.63 -13.72 -55.58
CA GLN A 38 -51.87 -15.02 -56.22
C GLN A 38 -53.32 -15.19 -56.66
N GLN A 39 -54.29 -14.69 -55.87
CA GLN A 39 -55.71 -14.73 -56.23
C GLN A 39 -56.02 -13.82 -57.42
N LEU A 40 -55.43 -12.62 -57.46
CA LEU A 40 -55.52 -11.70 -58.61
C LEU A 40 -54.88 -12.31 -59.85
N ALA A 41 -53.71 -12.93 -59.74
CA ALA A 41 -53.03 -13.60 -60.85
C ALA A 41 -53.91 -14.69 -61.46
N LYS A 42 -54.51 -15.57 -60.64
CA LYS A 42 -55.47 -16.59 -61.10
C LYS A 42 -56.72 -16.00 -61.75
N ARG A 43 -57.22 -14.87 -61.25
CA ARG A 43 -58.38 -14.19 -61.87
C ARG A 43 -58.03 -13.58 -63.22
N VAL A 44 -56.83 -13.02 -63.37
CA VAL A 44 -56.32 -12.50 -64.63
C VAL A 44 -56.11 -13.64 -65.63
N GLU A 45 -55.55 -14.76 -65.20
CA GLU A 45 -55.36 -15.96 -66.02
C GLU A 45 -56.70 -16.50 -66.56
N LEU A 46 -57.72 -16.62 -65.70
CA LEU A 46 -59.07 -17.01 -66.14
C LEU A 46 -59.71 -15.99 -67.11
N LEU A 47 -59.52 -14.69 -66.88
CA LEU A 47 -60.03 -13.66 -67.79
C LEU A 47 -59.30 -13.68 -69.14
N GLN A 48 -58.01 -14.03 -69.15
CA GLN A 48 -57.23 -14.23 -70.38
C GLN A 48 -57.69 -15.49 -71.14
N GLU A 49 -58.02 -16.57 -70.44
CA GLU A 49 -58.60 -17.78 -71.03
C GLU A 49 -60.01 -17.52 -71.61
N GLU A 50 -60.86 -16.74 -70.92
CA GLU A 50 -62.18 -16.33 -71.41
C GLU A 50 -62.09 -15.42 -72.64
N LEU A 51 -61.13 -14.49 -72.67
CA LEU A 51 -60.86 -13.64 -73.84
C LEU A 51 -60.37 -14.45 -75.04
N ALA A 52 -59.44 -15.38 -74.83
CA ALA A 52 -58.96 -16.28 -75.89
C ALA A 52 -60.08 -17.21 -76.42
N ALA A 53 -60.99 -17.66 -75.55
CA ALA A 53 -62.17 -18.44 -75.94
C ALA A 53 -63.22 -17.60 -76.71
N SER A 54 -63.31 -16.29 -76.43
CA SER A 54 -64.18 -15.35 -77.13
C SER A 54 -63.64 -14.98 -78.53
N GLU A 55 -62.32 -14.81 -78.66
CA GLU A 55 -61.67 -14.55 -79.96
C GLU A 55 -61.72 -15.76 -80.90
N ALA A 56 -61.81 -16.99 -80.38
CA ALA A 56 -61.93 -18.22 -81.17
C ALA A 56 -63.30 -18.40 -81.88
N LYS A 57 -64.30 -17.52 -81.66
CA LYS A 57 -65.65 -17.63 -82.27
C LYS A 57 -65.94 -16.71 -83.45
N GLY A 58 -64.97 -15.95 -83.97
CA GLY A 58 -65.23 -14.99 -85.06
C GLY A 58 -64.27 -15.09 -86.25
N LYS A 59 -64.62 -15.90 -87.28
CA LYS A 59 -64.52 -15.61 -88.74
C LYS A 59 -64.41 -16.87 -89.63
N LYS A 60 -65.35 -17.04 -90.57
CA LYS A 60 -65.22 -17.81 -91.85
C LYS A 60 -65.78 -16.91 -92.98
N SER A 61 -64.96 -16.52 -93.96
CA SER A 61 -64.89 -17.02 -95.36
C SER A 61 -66.11 -16.64 -96.23
N LYS A 62 -66.05 -15.73 -97.23
CA LYS A 62 -65.41 -15.72 -98.59
C LYS A 62 -66.26 -16.35 -99.73
N ASN A 63 -66.70 -15.48 -100.66
CA ASN A 63 -66.91 -15.60 -102.14
C ASN A 63 -68.08 -16.32 -102.86
N LYS A 64 -68.44 -15.68 -104.01
CA LYS A 64 -69.05 -16.12 -105.32
C LYS A 64 -70.56 -16.39 -105.35
N GLY A 65 -71.39 -15.77 -106.21
CA GLY A 65 -71.45 -15.81 -107.70
C GLY A 65 -72.48 -16.90 -108.10
N ASP A 66 -73.66 -16.66 -108.69
CA ASP A 66 -74.05 -16.29 -110.08
C ASP A 66 -75.61 -16.09 -110.08
N SER A 67 -76.24 -15.05 -110.67
CA SER A 67 -76.66 -14.85 -112.09
C SER A 67 -78.00 -15.55 -112.49
N PRO A 68 -78.79 -15.02 -113.47
CA PRO A 68 -80.16 -14.54 -113.23
C PRO A 68 -81.23 -15.12 -114.19
N SER A 69 -82.47 -14.63 -114.10
CA SER A 69 -83.47 -14.73 -115.18
C SER A 69 -84.13 -13.38 -115.49
N GLN A 70 -84.14 -13.09 -116.80
CA GLN A 70 -84.53 -11.89 -117.54
C GLN A 70 -86.05 -11.59 -117.41
N GLN A 71 -86.61 -10.40 -117.66
CA GLN A 71 -86.59 -9.58 -118.89
C GLN A 71 -87.14 -8.17 -118.59
N GLY A 72 -86.67 -7.15 -119.31
CA GLY A 72 -87.26 -5.80 -119.27
C GLY A 72 -86.27 -4.71 -119.69
N LEU A 73 -85.93 -4.69 -120.99
CA LEU A 73 -84.89 -3.87 -121.59
C LEU A 73 -85.22 -2.36 -121.61
N GLN A 74 -84.13 -1.57 -121.53
CA GLN A 74 -83.91 -0.21 -122.03
C GLN A 74 -84.12 1.01 -121.12
N GLN A 75 -84.57 0.88 -119.86
CA GLN A 75 -84.62 2.04 -118.94
C GLN A 75 -83.78 1.89 -117.66
N THR A 76 -83.27 0.68 -117.36
CA THR A 76 -82.42 0.37 -116.21
C THR A 76 -80.92 0.56 -116.47
N GLN A 77 -80.46 0.56 -117.72
CA GLN A 77 -79.03 0.75 -118.06
C GLN A 77 -78.50 2.10 -117.52
N SER A 78 -79.28 3.17 -117.65
CA SER A 78 -78.92 4.51 -117.18
C SER A 78 -78.80 4.60 -115.65
N VAL A 79 -79.67 3.94 -114.89
CA VAL A 79 -79.67 4.02 -113.42
C VAL A 79 -78.55 3.14 -112.84
N PHE A 80 -78.25 1.99 -113.47
CA PHE A 80 -77.11 1.15 -113.10
C PHE A 80 -75.77 1.80 -113.41
N ASP A 81 -75.64 2.49 -114.56
CA ASP A 81 -74.42 3.23 -114.89
C ASP A 81 -74.22 4.41 -113.92
N GLU A 82 -75.30 5.09 -113.50
CA GLU A 82 -75.27 6.18 -112.53
C GLU A 82 -74.95 5.68 -111.10
N ASP A 83 -75.48 4.53 -110.67
CA ASP A 83 -75.14 3.89 -109.38
C ASP A 83 -73.72 3.31 -109.37
N LEU A 84 -73.27 2.74 -110.50
CA LEU A 84 -71.90 2.28 -110.67
C LEU A 84 -70.93 3.46 -110.58
N GLN A 85 -71.27 4.59 -111.21
CA GLN A 85 -70.47 5.81 -111.16
C GLN A 85 -70.42 6.43 -109.77
N LYS A 86 -71.54 6.44 -109.02
CA LYS A 86 -71.55 6.85 -107.60
C LYS A 86 -70.71 5.92 -106.73
N LYS A 87 -70.75 4.60 -106.93
CA LYS A 87 -69.89 3.65 -106.21
C LYS A 87 -68.42 3.76 -106.57
N ILE A 88 -68.10 4.11 -107.81
CA ILE A 88 -66.72 4.39 -108.23
C ILE A 88 -66.22 5.67 -107.55
N GLN A 89 -67.02 6.75 -107.55
CA GLN A 89 -66.69 7.99 -106.85
C GLN A 89 -66.59 7.80 -105.32
N GLU A 90 -67.48 6.98 -104.74
CA GLU A 90 -67.44 6.65 -103.32
C GLU A 90 -66.21 5.79 -102.98
N ASN A 91 -65.86 4.79 -103.80
CA ASN A 91 -64.63 4.02 -103.64
C ASN A 91 -63.38 4.90 -103.81
N GLU A 92 -63.40 5.86 -104.74
CA GLU A 92 -62.31 6.82 -104.93
C GLU A 92 -62.15 7.71 -103.69
N ARG A 93 -63.25 8.24 -103.16
CA ARG A 93 -63.26 9.03 -101.91
C ARG A 93 -62.81 8.19 -100.71
N LEU A 94 -63.26 6.95 -100.60
CA LEU A 94 -62.84 6.02 -99.55
C LEU A 94 -61.37 5.64 -99.71
N HIS A 95 -60.86 5.49 -100.93
CA HIS A 95 -59.44 5.25 -101.20
C HIS A 95 -58.59 6.43 -100.76
N ILE A 96 -59.01 7.66 -101.05
CA ILE A 96 -58.33 8.88 -100.61
C ILE A 96 -58.35 8.96 -99.07
N GLN A 97 -59.50 8.77 -98.43
CA GLN A 97 -59.59 8.79 -96.96
C GLN A 97 -58.79 7.67 -96.30
N PHE A 98 -58.79 6.47 -96.89
CA PHE A 98 -57.98 5.36 -96.40
C PHE A 98 -56.49 5.65 -96.56
N TYR A 99 -56.09 6.22 -97.69
CA TYR A 99 -54.70 6.61 -97.94
C TYR A 99 -54.25 7.73 -96.98
N GLU A 100 -55.06 8.75 -96.76
CA GLU A 100 -54.79 9.82 -95.80
C GLU A 100 -54.70 9.29 -94.37
N ALA A 101 -55.59 8.40 -93.96
CA ALA A 101 -55.56 7.76 -92.64
C ALA A 101 -54.32 6.85 -92.48
N ASP A 102 -53.99 6.05 -93.50
CA ASP A 102 -52.80 5.19 -93.53
C ASP A 102 -51.51 6.02 -93.46
N GLU A 103 -51.45 7.14 -94.18
CA GLU A 103 -50.32 8.06 -94.16
C GLU A 103 -50.18 8.76 -92.79
N GLN A 104 -51.29 9.17 -92.17
CA GLN A 104 -51.28 9.71 -90.80
C GLN A 104 -50.84 8.68 -89.76
N HIS A 105 -51.32 7.43 -89.88
CA HIS A 105 -50.86 6.33 -89.02
C HIS A 105 -49.38 6.05 -89.23
N ARG A 106 -48.90 6.02 -90.47
CA ARG A 106 -47.49 5.83 -90.81
C ARG A 106 -46.62 6.95 -90.22
N GLN A 107 -47.09 8.20 -90.26
CA GLN A 107 -46.41 9.34 -89.63
C GLN A 107 -46.39 9.22 -88.10
N GLN A 108 -47.51 8.88 -87.46
CA GLN A 108 -47.57 8.66 -86.01
C GLN A 108 -46.66 7.50 -85.59
N GLU A 109 -46.65 6.41 -86.34
CA GLU A 109 -45.79 5.25 -86.09
C GLU A 109 -44.30 5.64 -86.22
N SER A 110 -43.95 6.46 -87.22
CA SER A 110 -42.58 6.99 -87.36
C SER A 110 -42.17 7.90 -86.19
N GLN A 111 -43.07 8.78 -85.73
CA GLN A 111 -42.81 9.67 -84.60
C GLN A 111 -42.66 8.89 -83.30
N LEU A 112 -43.51 7.87 -83.09
CA LEU A 112 -43.41 6.99 -81.93
C LEU A 112 -42.14 6.14 -81.97
N LYS A 113 -41.71 5.65 -83.15
CA LYS A 113 -40.44 4.93 -83.33
C LYS A 113 -39.23 5.80 -82.98
N VAL A 114 -39.14 7.01 -83.53
CA VAL A 114 -38.05 7.95 -83.21
C VAL A 114 -38.03 8.27 -81.72
N ARG A 115 -39.19 8.48 -81.11
CA ARG A 115 -39.28 8.76 -79.67
C ARG A 115 -38.92 7.54 -78.80
N LEU A 116 -39.19 6.33 -79.28
CA LEU A 116 -38.74 5.08 -78.64
C LEU A 116 -37.22 4.97 -78.71
N GLU A 117 -36.62 5.20 -79.87
CA GLU A 117 -35.15 5.18 -80.07
C GLU A 117 -34.45 6.23 -79.20
N GLU A 118 -35.00 7.44 -79.09
CA GLU A 118 -34.47 8.48 -78.20
C GLU A 118 -34.53 8.07 -76.72
N LEU A 119 -35.67 7.52 -76.27
CA LEU A 119 -35.84 7.04 -74.90
C LEU A 119 -34.95 5.84 -74.58
N GLU A 120 -34.74 4.93 -75.53
CA GLU A 120 -33.83 3.80 -75.41
C GLU A 120 -32.37 4.29 -75.26
N ARG A 121 -31.95 5.25 -76.09
CA ARG A 121 -30.61 5.84 -76.00
C ARG A 121 -30.39 6.57 -74.68
N ASP A 122 -31.38 7.33 -74.21
CA ASP A 122 -31.32 8.03 -72.92
C ASP A 122 -31.28 7.02 -71.75
N HIS A 123 -32.05 5.93 -71.84
CA HIS A 123 -32.01 4.84 -70.86
C HIS A 123 -30.62 4.18 -70.80
N GLU A 124 -30.01 3.85 -71.95
CA GLU A 124 -28.66 3.29 -72.00
C GLU A 124 -27.61 4.24 -71.40
N GLN A 125 -27.73 5.55 -71.66
CA GLN A 125 -26.82 6.56 -71.10
C GLN A 125 -26.97 6.68 -69.57
N HIS A 126 -28.21 6.68 -69.07
CA HIS A 126 -28.47 6.67 -67.63
C HIS A 126 -27.99 5.36 -66.99
N GLN A 127 -28.22 4.22 -67.63
CA GLN A 127 -27.77 2.91 -67.16
C GLN A 127 -26.24 2.87 -67.07
N GLY A 128 -25.51 3.33 -68.09
CA GLY A 128 -24.05 3.40 -68.04
C GLY A 128 -23.51 4.34 -66.95
N THR A 129 -24.23 5.43 -66.66
CA THR A 129 -23.87 6.33 -65.55
C THR A 129 -24.11 5.66 -64.19
N VAL A 130 -25.23 4.96 -64.02
CA VAL A 130 -25.55 4.19 -62.82
C VAL A 130 -24.53 3.07 -62.60
N ASP A 131 -24.18 2.32 -63.65
CA ASP A 131 -23.19 1.25 -63.57
C ASP A 131 -21.79 1.79 -63.24
N GLY A 132 -21.40 2.91 -63.86
CA GLY A 132 -20.13 3.58 -63.56
C GLY A 132 -20.04 4.14 -62.14
N LEU A 133 -21.15 4.67 -61.60
CA LEU A 133 -21.22 5.10 -60.19
C LEU A 133 -21.20 3.89 -59.25
N THR A 134 -21.96 2.84 -59.56
CA THR A 134 -22.03 1.61 -58.77
C THR A 134 -20.66 0.94 -58.67
N SER A 135 -19.93 0.84 -59.77
CA SER A 135 -18.55 0.32 -59.79
C SER A 135 -17.60 1.16 -58.93
N LYS A 136 -17.65 2.50 -59.01
CA LYS A 136 -16.82 3.38 -58.17
C LYS A 136 -17.13 3.25 -56.67
N TYR A 137 -18.40 3.10 -56.31
CA TYR A 137 -18.80 2.86 -54.93
C TYR A 137 -18.31 1.50 -54.44
N MET A 138 -18.45 0.46 -55.26
CA MET A 138 -17.96 -0.89 -54.96
C MET A 138 -16.46 -0.91 -54.70
N ASP A 139 -15.65 -0.32 -55.59
CA ASP A 139 -14.19 -0.22 -55.42
C ASP A 139 -13.78 0.55 -54.15
N THR A 140 -14.57 1.55 -53.77
CA THR A 140 -14.31 2.36 -52.57
C THR A 140 -14.65 1.59 -51.31
N ILE A 141 -15.76 0.84 -51.32
CA ILE A 141 -16.14 -0.06 -50.23
C ILE A 141 -15.07 -1.14 -50.04
N GLU A 142 -14.58 -1.78 -51.11
CA GLU A 142 -13.53 -2.80 -51.01
C GLU A 142 -12.20 -2.22 -50.47
N ARG A 143 -11.79 -1.03 -50.93
CA ARG A 143 -10.61 -0.34 -50.39
C ARG A 143 -10.75 -0.02 -48.91
N LEU A 144 -11.92 0.44 -48.48
CA LEU A 144 -12.16 0.75 -47.07
C LEU A 144 -12.27 -0.51 -46.21
N GLN A 145 -12.91 -1.57 -46.70
CA GLN A 145 -12.96 -2.87 -46.03
C GLN A 145 -11.56 -3.47 -45.85
N SER A 146 -10.71 -3.42 -46.88
CA SER A 146 -9.32 -3.88 -46.77
C SER A 146 -8.48 -3.01 -45.83
N ALA A 147 -8.73 -1.70 -45.77
CA ALA A 147 -8.08 -0.81 -44.82
C ALA A 147 -8.53 -1.10 -43.37
N LYS A 148 -9.82 -1.31 -43.14
CA LYS A 148 -10.39 -1.70 -41.84
C LYS A 148 -9.77 -3.00 -41.34
N ALA A 149 -9.73 -4.04 -42.18
CA ALA A 149 -9.12 -5.32 -41.82
C ALA A 149 -7.63 -5.17 -41.45
N ARG A 150 -6.86 -4.36 -42.20
CA ARG A 150 -5.45 -4.08 -41.87
C ARG A 150 -5.29 -3.35 -40.54
N LEU A 151 -6.17 -2.40 -40.22
CA LEU A 151 -6.13 -1.65 -38.96
C LEU A 151 -6.57 -2.50 -37.77
N GLU A 152 -7.57 -3.37 -37.94
CA GLU A 152 -7.98 -4.34 -36.91
C GLU A 152 -6.83 -5.29 -36.55
N VAL A 153 -6.11 -5.82 -37.55
CA VAL A 153 -4.94 -6.68 -37.29
C VAL A 153 -3.84 -5.93 -36.55
N LYS A 154 -3.57 -4.67 -36.92
CA LYS A 154 -2.59 -3.83 -36.21
C LYS A 154 -3.02 -3.54 -34.77
N SER A 155 -4.29 -3.23 -34.55
CA SER A 155 -4.84 -3.00 -33.21
C SER A 155 -4.66 -4.24 -32.33
N GLN A 156 -5.05 -5.42 -32.83
CA GLN A 156 -4.86 -6.68 -32.11
C GLN A 156 -3.39 -6.98 -31.82
N THR A 157 -2.47 -6.59 -32.70
CA THR A 157 -1.03 -6.79 -32.49
C THR A 157 -0.52 -5.89 -31.37
N LEU A 158 -0.90 -4.61 -31.37
CA LEU A 158 -0.56 -3.66 -30.30
C LEU A 158 -1.18 -4.05 -28.95
N GLU A 159 -2.39 -4.61 -28.94
CA GLU A 159 -3.00 -5.16 -27.72
C GLU A 159 -2.21 -6.34 -27.16
N ARG A 160 -1.72 -7.24 -28.01
CA ARG A 160 -0.87 -8.36 -27.60
C ARG A 160 0.46 -7.86 -27.02
N GLU A 161 1.13 -6.93 -27.69
CA GLU A 161 2.39 -6.32 -27.22
C GLU A 161 2.20 -5.60 -25.87
N THR A 162 1.09 -4.87 -25.71
CA THR A 162 0.76 -4.18 -24.44
C THR A 162 0.52 -5.18 -23.32
N ASN A 163 -0.18 -6.29 -23.60
CA ASN A 163 -0.42 -7.35 -22.62
C ASN A 163 0.88 -8.07 -22.23
N GLU A 164 1.77 -8.33 -23.18
CA GLU A 164 3.08 -8.96 -22.93
C GLU A 164 3.96 -8.07 -22.05
N CYS A 165 4.05 -6.77 -22.35
CA CYS A 165 4.77 -5.80 -21.52
C CYS A 165 4.19 -5.72 -20.09
N ARG A 166 2.87 -5.81 -19.95
CA ARG A 166 2.20 -5.84 -18.63
C ARG A 166 2.60 -7.09 -17.85
N VAL A 167 2.56 -8.26 -18.48
CA VAL A 167 2.95 -9.54 -17.84
C VAL A 167 4.42 -9.49 -17.38
N GLN A 168 5.33 -9.01 -18.23
CA GLN A 168 6.75 -8.85 -17.86
C GLN A 168 6.94 -7.88 -16.68
N THR A 169 6.15 -6.80 -16.63
CA THR A 169 6.16 -5.85 -15.50
C THR A 169 5.70 -6.51 -14.20
N ASP A 170 4.62 -7.29 -14.25
CA ASP A 170 4.08 -8.01 -13.08
C ASP A 170 5.07 -9.08 -12.58
N GLU A 171 5.73 -9.80 -13.50
CA GLU A 171 6.77 -10.77 -13.17
C GLU A 171 7.98 -10.13 -12.49
N CYS A 172 8.49 -9.02 -13.05
CA CYS A 172 9.59 -8.25 -12.45
C CYS A 172 9.20 -7.73 -11.05
N GLN A 173 7.99 -7.21 -10.89
CA GLN A 173 7.49 -6.76 -9.60
C GLN A 173 7.38 -7.90 -8.58
N GLN A 174 6.94 -9.08 -9.01
CA GLN A 174 6.85 -10.25 -8.14
C GLN A 174 8.24 -10.76 -7.73
N GLN A 175 9.22 -10.77 -8.65
CA GLN A 175 10.61 -11.10 -8.34
C GLN A 175 11.22 -10.12 -7.34
N LEU A 176 10.99 -8.81 -7.52
CA LEU A 176 11.45 -7.78 -6.58
C LEU A 176 10.86 -8.01 -5.18
N ARG A 177 9.56 -8.28 -5.07
CA ARG A 177 8.90 -8.59 -3.78
C ARG A 177 9.49 -9.84 -3.13
N LYS A 178 9.73 -10.90 -3.90
CA LYS A 178 10.39 -12.12 -3.41
C LYS A 178 11.79 -11.80 -2.87
N CYS A 179 12.62 -11.12 -3.64
CA CYS A 179 13.96 -10.70 -3.20
C CYS A 179 13.93 -9.82 -1.94
N GLN A 180 13.01 -8.85 -1.85
CA GLN A 180 12.84 -8.02 -0.66
C GLN A 180 12.43 -8.85 0.55
N SER A 181 11.49 -9.80 0.39
CA SER A 181 11.06 -10.67 1.49
C SER A 181 12.19 -11.60 1.96
N GLU A 182 12.97 -12.17 1.03
CA GLU A 182 14.10 -13.05 1.32
C GLU A 182 15.22 -12.27 2.04
N LEU A 183 15.55 -11.07 1.55
CA LEU A 183 16.55 -10.21 2.18
C LEU A 183 16.12 -9.76 3.56
N ASN A 184 14.86 -9.36 3.74
CA ASN A 184 14.33 -8.95 5.04
C ASN A 184 14.29 -10.13 6.03
N ARG A 185 13.97 -11.33 5.55
CA ARG A 185 14.06 -12.58 6.33
C ARG A 185 15.51 -12.86 6.71
N GLN A 186 16.46 -12.76 5.79
CA GLN A 186 17.89 -12.99 6.04
C GLN A 186 18.49 -11.95 6.98
N VAL A 187 18.12 -10.67 6.84
CA VAL A 187 18.56 -9.59 7.73
C VAL A 187 17.99 -9.79 9.13
N LYS A 188 16.71 -10.13 9.26
CA LYS A 188 16.11 -10.46 10.56
C LYS A 188 16.78 -11.68 11.18
N GLN A 189 16.95 -12.76 10.42
CA GLN A 189 17.61 -13.97 10.87
C GLN A 189 19.06 -13.68 11.30
N SER A 190 19.83 -12.97 10.49
CA SER A 190 21.22 -12.59 10.80
C SER A 190 21.29 -11.66 12.00
N SER A 191 20.40 -10.66 12.10
CA SER A 191 20.31 -9.79 13.29
C SER A 191 19.97 -10.58 14.54
N CYS A 192 18.99 -11.49 14.49
CA CYS A 192 18.66 -12.35 15.63
C CYS A 192 19.84 -13.25 16.01
N LEU A 193 20.51 -13.88 15.05
CA LEU A 193 21.69 -14.72 15.29
C LEU A 193 22.86 -13.93 15.90
N ILE A 194 23.17 -12.76 15.33
CA ILE A 194 24.22 -11.85 15.82
C ILE A 194 23.87 -11.31 17.22
N GLN A 195 22.59 -11.07 17.50
CA GLN A 195 22.11 -10.56 18.77
C GLN A 195 22.03 -11.65 19.86
N GLU A 196 21.80 -12.92 19.50
CA GLU A 196 21.76 -14.05 20.42
C GLU A 196 23.14 -14.67 20.72
N LYS A 197 23.98 -15.02 19.73
CA LYS A 197 25.25 -15.76 20.00
C LYS A 197 26.33 -15.68 18.89
N VAL A 198 27.59 -15.80 19.32
CA VAL A 198 28.83 -15.95 18.51
C VAL A 198 28.88 -17.35 17.81
N PRO A 199 29.87 -17.64 16.93
CA PRO A 199 29.80 -17.93 15.49
C PRO A 199 29.41 -19.37 15.04
N PHE A 200 28.80 -20.23 15.86
CA PHE A 200 28.45 -21.61 15.43
C PHE A 200 27.03 -22.00 15.86
N ASN A 201 26.14 -22.22 14.88
CA ASN A 201 24.77 -22.68 15.10
C ASN A 201 24.43 -23.74 14.02
N ASP A 202 24.30 -25.00 14.43
CA ASP A 202 24.07 -26.16 13.54
C ASP A 202 22.64 -26.72 13.70
N THR A 203 21.65 -25.83 13.63
CA THR A 203 20.21 -26.13 13.81
C THR A 203 19.56 -26.90 12.65
N LYS A 204 20.34 -27.40 11.69
CA LYS A 204 19.81 -28.08 10.51
C LYS A 204 19.33 -29.51 10.79
N PHE A 205 19.74 -30.11 11.90
CA PHE A 205 19.38 -31.47 12.27
C PHE A 205 18.81 -31.52 13.70
N SER A 206 17.52 -31.83 13.81
CA SER A 206 16.76 -31.84 15.08
C SER A 206 17.35 -32.79 16.12
N ASP A 207 17.88 -33.93 15.71
CA ASP A 207 18.38 -34.97 16.62
C ASP A 207 19.61 -34.50 17.40
N TYR A 208 20.41 -33.62 16.80
CA TYR A 208 21.58 -33.02 17.44
C TYR A 208 21.23 -31.83 18.35
N ASN A 209 19.97 -31.37 18.36
CA ASN A 209 19.55 -30.34 19.31
C ASN A 209 19.56 -30.85 20.77
N SER A 210 19.42 -32.16 20.97
CA SER A 210 19.60 -32.80 22.28
C SER A 210 21.05 -32.75 22.78
N LEU A 211 22.01 -32.62 21.85
CA LEU A 211 23.43 -32.43 22.08
C LEU A 211 23.81 -30.94 22.13
N ASN A 212 22.86 -30.03 21.87
CA ASN A 212 23.08 -28.62 22.12
C ASN A 212 23.27 -28.45 23.62
N VAL A 213 24.52 -28.18 24.00
CA VAL A 213 24.84 -27.70 25.34
C VAL A 213 23.98 -26.44 25.55
N PRO A 214 23.17 -26.34 26.63
CA PRO A 214 22.49 -25.09 26.98
C PRO A 214 23.53 -24.00 26.81
N PRO A 215 23.28 -22.98 25.97
CA PRO A 215 24.34 -22.13 25.51
C PRO A 215 25.06 -21.68 26.76
N HIS A 216 26.35 -22.01 26.87
CA HIS A 216 27.18 -21.58 27.98
C HIS A 216 27.22 -20.07 27.86
N ASN A 217 26.17 -19.45 28.36
CA ASN A 217 25.88 -18.06 28.22
C ASN A 217 26.61 -17.48 29.39
N ARG A 218 27.93 -17.50 29.26
CA ARG A 218 28.85 -16.96 30.23
C ARG A 218 28.39 -15.57 30.65
N ARG A 219 27.86 -14.77 29.71
CA ARG A 219 27.24 -13.48 30.03
C ARG A 219 26.01 -13.57 30.94
N HIS A 220 25.10 -14.51 30.71
CA HIS A 220 23.92 -14.70 31.56
C HIS A 220 24.26 -15.37 32.90
N GLN A 221 25.18 -16.31 32.92
CA GLN A 221 25.67 -16.98 34.14
C GLN A 221 26.52 -16.03 35.00
N LEU A 222 27.42 -15.26 34.39
CA LEU A 222 28.13 -14.17 35.07
C LEU A 222 27.14 -13.14 35.57
N LYS A 223 26.13 -12.75 34.78
CA LYS A 223 25.09 -11.82 35.26
C LYS A 223 24.29 -12.39 36.44
N ALA A 224 23.94 -13.67 36.43
CA ALA A 224 23.24 -14.32 37.55
C ALA A 224 24.14 -14.43 38.79
N ARG A 225 25.42 -14.77 38.61
CA ARG A 225 26.43 -14.80 39.68
C ARG A 225 26.73 -13.41 40.23
N ASP A 226 26.82 -12.40 39.38
CA ASP A 226 27.02 -11.00 39.74
C ASP A 226 25.83 -10.48 40.54
N VAL A 227 24.60 -10.79 40.12
CA VAL A 227 23.39 -10.44 40.87
C VAL A 227 23.34 -11.18 42.21
N ALA A 228 23.64 -12.48 42.23
CA ALA A 228 23.74 -13.24 43.49
C ALA A 228 24.85 -12.71 44.41
N GLY A 229 25.96 -12.24 43.85
CA GLY A 229 27.06 -11.60 44.58
C GLY A 229 26.69 -10.23 45.13
N GLN A 230 25.94 -9.43 44.38
CA GLN A 230 25.39 -8.16 44.86
C GLN A 230 24.40 -8.40 46.01
N VAL A 231 23.49 -9.37 45.86
CA VAL A 231 22.56 -9.76 46.93
C VAL A 231 23.31 -10.25 48.16
N LEU A 232 24.33 -11.09 47.98
CA LEU A 232 25.18 -11.54 49.09
C LEU A 232 25.83 -10.35 49.81
N GLY A 233 26.44 -9.41 49.08
CA GLY A 233 27.06 -8.22 49.67
C GLY A 233 26.08 -7.39 50.49
N PHE A 234 24.87 -7.14 49.98
CA PHE A 234 23.83 -6.42 50.73
C PHE A 234 23.40 -7.16 52.01
N VAL A 235 23.30 -8.49 51.97
CA VAL A 235 22.93 -9.27 53.15
C VAL A 235 24.06 -9.32 54.16
N GLN A 236 25.33 -9.40 53.74
CA GLN A 236 26.48 -9.31 54.65
C GLN A 236 26.54 -7.96 55.36
N ASP A 237 26.32 -6.86 54.63
CA ASP A 237 26.26 -5.52 55.22
C ASP A 237 25.11 -5.39 56.22
N LEU A 238 23.93 -5.93 55.88
CA LEU A 238 22.76 -5.94 56.76
C LEU A 238 23.00 -6.78 58.03
N VAL A 239 23.52 -7.99 57.89
CA VAL A 239 23.84 -8.91 59.00
C VAL A 239 24.88 -8.28 59.91
N ALA A 240 25.96 -7.72 59.36
CA ALA A 240 26.97 -7.02 60.14
C ALA A 240 26.41 -5.80 60.87
N ALA A 241 25.56 -4.99 60.21
CA ALA A 241 24.92 -3.83 60.83
C ALA A 241 23.99 -4.24 61.98
N LEU A 242 23.18 -5.29 61.80
CA LEU A 242 22.30 -5.82 62.85
C LEU A 242 23.08 -6.41 64.01
N LEU A 243 24.12 -7.22 63.76
CA LEU A 243 24.97 -7.77 64.82
C LEU A 243 25.68 -6.67 65.61
N ASN A 244 26.22 -5.66 64.93
CA ASN A 244 26.81 -4.49 65.58
C ASN A 244 25.76 -3.71 66.40
N PHE A 245 24.56 -3.52 65.84
CA PHE A 245 23.45 -2.88 66.56
C PHE A 245 23.11 -3.66 67.84
N HIS A 246 22.97 -4.98 67.76
CA HIS A 246 22.68 -5.82 68.94
C HIS A 246 23.80 -5.75 69.97
N SER A 247 25.06 -5.93 69.57
CA SER A 247 26.21 -5.89 70.48
C SER A 247 26.43 -4.52 71.12
N TYR A 248 26.33 -3.42 70.36
CA TYR A 248 26.47 -2.08 70.93
C TYR A 248 25.28 -1.69 71.80
N THR A 249 24.07 -2.08 71.41
CA THR A 249 22.87 -1.83 72.25
C THR A 249 22.99 -2.60 73.55
N GLU A 250 23.40 -3.86 73.50
CA GLU A 250 23.65 -4.66 74.69
C GLU A 250 24.74 -4.06 75.59
N GLN A 251 25.90 -3.68 75.03
CA GLN A 251 26.95 -3.01 75.78
C GLN A 251 26.40 -1.76 76.49
N ARG A 252 25.59 -0.94 75.80
CA ARG A 252 24.97 0.25 76.40
C ARG A 252 23.98 -0.09 77.52
N VAL A 253 23.25 -1.20 77.38
CA VAL A 253 22.33 -1.72 78.40
C VAL A 253 23.10 -2.20 79.65
N HIS A 254 24.35 -2.66 79.49
CA HIS A 254 25.24 -3.10 80.56
C HIS A 254 26.12 -1.96 81.16
N ILE A 255 26.25 -0.81 80.50
CA ILE A 255 27.21 0.26 80.84
C ILE A 255 26.67 1.32 81.84
N TYR A 256 25.47 1.16 82.42
CA TYR A 256 24.99 2.13 83.43
C TYR A 256 25.05 1.62 84.88
N PRO A 257 25.58 2.41 85.85
CA PRO A 257 26.04 3.81 85.72
C PRO A 257 27.55 4.01 85.47
N LEU A 258 27.84 5.18 84.88
CA LEU A 258 29.15 5.81 84.64
C LEU A 258 29.97 6.15 85.89
N ASP A 259 29.54 5.73 87.09
CA ASP A 259 30.32 5.77 88.31
C ASP A 259 30.68 4.33 88.64
N SER A 260 31.96 4.07 88.89
CA SER A 260 32.58 2.75 89.08
C SER A 260 31.97 1.83 90.16
N SER A 261 30.78 2.14 90.69
CA SER A 261 29.90 1.22 91.43
C SER A 261 29.12 0.34 90.46
N ILE A 262 29.47 -0.93 90.41
CA ILE A 262 28.74 -1.97 89.67
C ILE A 262 27.40 -2.22 90.40
N GLU A 263 26.34 -1.51 90.03
CA GLU A 263 24.98 -1.92 90.39
C GLU A 263 24.57 -3.14 89.53
N PRO A 264 23.83 -4.11 90.09
CA PRO A 264 23.35 -5.25 89.32
C PRO A 264 22.39 -4.77 88.22
N ILE A 265 22.60 -5.24 86.99
CA ILE A 265 21.77 -4.91 85.83
C ILE A 265 20.30 -5.20 86.16
N SER A 266 19.42 -4.23 85.93
CA SER A 266 17.97 -4.37 86.15
C SER A 266 17.43 -5.64 85.45
N PRO A 267 16.50 -6.39 86.08
CA PRO A 267 15.85 -7.55 85.45
C PRO A 267 15.25 -7.25 84.07
N LEU A 268 14.81 -6.02 83.84
CA LEU A 268 14.27 -5.55 82.56
C LEU A 268 15.35 -5.46 81.48
N ASN A 269 16.52 -4.93 81.84
CA ASN A 269 17.69 -4.82 80.96
C ASN A 269 18.32 -6.19 80.66
N GLN A 270 18.31 -7.11 81.62
CA GLN A 270 18.72 -8.50 81.40
C GLN A 270 17.81 -9.20 80.38
N LYS A 271 16.48 -9.04 80.52
CA LYS A 271 15.50 -9.62 79.59
C LYS A 271 15.61 -9.03 78.19
N PHE A 272 15.88 -7.73 78.07
CA PHE A 272 16.13 -7.09 76.78
C PHE A 272 17.42 -7.60 76.12
N SER A 273 18.50 -7.74 76.89
CA SER A 273 19.77 -8.30 76.40
C SER A 273 19.62 -9.74 75.91
N GLN A 274 18.79 -10.55 76.59
CA GLN A 274 18.44 -11.90 76.15
C GLN A 274 17.74 -11.90 74.78
N TYR A 275 16.81 -10.98 74.53
CA TYR A 275 16.16 -10.88 73.22
C TYR A 275 17.11 -10.41 72.12
N LEU A 276 18.04 -9.49 72.42
CA LEU A 276 19.07 -9.07 71.46
C LEU A 276 20.00 -10.24 71.08
N HIS A 277 20.39 -11.06 72.06
CA HIS A 277 21.17 -12.27 71.83
C HIS A 277 20.43 -13.33 71.00
N GLU A 278 19.15 -13.56 71.32
CA GLU A 278 18.29 -14.49 70.56
C GLU A 278 18.15 -14.03 69.09
N ASN A 279 17.95 -12.73 68.87
CA ASN A 279 17.83 -12.15 67.53
C ASN A 279 19.15 -12.31 66.73
N ALA A 280 20.29 -11.98 67.35
CA ALA A 280 21.61 -12.12 66.74
C ALA A 280 21.94 -13.56 66.31
N ALA A 281 21.43 -14.57 67.03
CA ALA A 281 21.61 -15.98 66.67
C ALA A 281 20.88 -16.37 65.38
N TYR A 282 19.75 -15.74 65.05
CA TYR A 282 18.98 -16.02 63.83
C TYR A 282 19.43 -15.20 62.61
N VAL A 283 20.17 -14.13 62.82
CA VAL A 283 20.70 -13.28 61.74
C VAL A 283 21.92 -13.93 61.06
N ARG A 284 22.79 -14.64 61.80
CA ARG A 284 24.01 -15.28 61.24
C ARG A 284 23.75 -16.36 60.18
N PRO A 285 22.76 -17.27 60.35
CA PRO A 285 22.45 -18.28 59.34
C PRO A 285 22.01 -17.71 57.98
N LEU A 286 21.51 -16.47 57.92
CA LEU A 286 21.13 -15.80 56.67
C LEU A 286 22.34 -15.51 55.79
N GLU A 287 23.44 -15.06 56.41
CA GLU A 287 24.72 -14.86 55.72
C GLU A 287 25.28 -16.20 55.25
N GLU A 288 25.37 -17.18 56.15
CA GLU A 288 25.94 -18.50 55.85
C GLU A 288 25.20 -19.21 54.70
N GLY A 289 23.86 -19.14 54.69
CA GLY A 289 23.03 -19.72 53.62
C GLY A 289 23.29 -19.08 52.26
N LEU A 290 23.39 -17.75 52.19
CA LEU A 290 23.64 -17.03 50.93
C LEU A 290 25.09 -17.15 50.45
N VAL A 291 26.06 -17.26 51.36
CA VAL A 291 27.46 -17.57 51.02
C VAL A 291 27.55 -18.93 50.33
N GLN A 292 26.89 -19.95 50.89
CA GLN A 292 26.84 -21.29 50.30
C GLN A 292 26.16 -21.29 48.92
N LEU A 293 25.08 -20.51 48.75
CA LEU A 293 24.41 -20.36 47.46
C LEU A 293 25.34 -19.72 46.43
N HIS A 294 25.97 -18.60 46.77
CA HIS A 294 26.88 -17.89 45.86
C HIS A 294 28.07 -18.76 45.44
N GLN A 295 28.65 -19.53 46.38
CA GLN A 295 29.72 -20.48 46.10
C GLN A 295 29.27 -21.64 45.21
N SER A 296 28.00 -22.05 45.29
CA SER A 296 27.43 -23.10 44.45
C SER A 296 27.14 -22.67 43.01
N ILE A 297 27.08 -21.36 42.74
CA ILE A 297 26.92 -20.78 41.40
C ILE A 297 28.32 -20.67 40.75
N THR A 298 28.90 -21.83 40.41
CA THR A 298 30.17 -21.96 39.68
C THR A 298 30.00 -22.57 38.28
N GLU A 299 30.98 -22.35 37.40
CA GLU A 299 30.90 -22.59 35.94
C GLU A 299 30.50 -24.03 35.52
N ASP A 300 30.70 -25.05 36.38
CA ASP A 300 30.56 -26.48 36.01
C ASP A 300 29.35 -27.25 36.58
N THR A 301 28.51 -26.68 37.45
CA THR A 301 27.55 -27.49 38.23
C THR A 301 26.07 -27.20 37.95
N LEU A 302 25.65 -27.17 36.69
CA LEU A 302 24.23 -26.93 36.35
C LEU A 302 23.25 -28.08 36.72
N PRO A 303 23.62 -29.38 36.73
CA PRO A 303 22.65 -30.45 37.06
C PRO A 303 22.31 -30.54 38.56
N THR A 304 23.17 -30.04 39.44
CA THR A 304 23.03 -30.15 40.91
C THR A 304 22.60 -28.84 41.59
N VAL A 305 22.58 -27.72 40.86
CA VAL A 305 22.18 -26.40 41.39
C VAL A 305 20.71 -26.38 41.85
N THR A 306 19.81 -27.11 41.18
CA THR A 306 18.38 -27.09 41.53
C THR A 306 18.11 -27.63 42.94
N GLN A 307 18.79 -28.72 43.34
CA GLN A 307 18.59 -29.32 44.66
C GLN A 307 19.24 -28.49 45.78
N LYS A 308 20.43 -27.93 45.54
CA LYS A 308 21.11 -27.03 46.49
C LYS A 308 20.35 -25.71 46.68
N LEU A 309 19.78 -25.17 45.61
CA LEU A 309 18.93 -23.98 45.64
C LEU A 309 17.69 -24.21 46.52
N CYS A 310 17.03 -25.36 46.39
CA CYS A 310 15.89 -25.72 47.24
C CYS A 310 16.29 -25.80 48.72
N THR A 311 17.41 -26.45 49.05
CA THR A 311 17.85 -26.55 50.45
C THR A 311 18.26 -25.21 51.05
N THR A 312 18.87 -24.32 50.27
CA THR A 312 19.20 -22.97 50.76
C THR A 312 17.95 -22.13 50.98
N ASN A 313 16.95 -22.23 50.08
CA ASN A 313 15.70 -21.49 50.22
C ASN A 313 14.96 -21.87 51.50
N GLU A 314 14.88 -23.16 51.82
CA GLU A 314 14.29 -23.66 53.07
C GLU A 314 15.02 -23.12 54.32
N CYS A 315 16.36 -23.10 54.30
CA CYS A 315 17.17 -22.57 55.42
C CYS A 315 16.97 -21.06 55.63
N LEU A 316 16.88 -20.28 54.55
CA LEU A 316 16.63 -18.84 54.60
C LEU A 316 15.21 -18.54 55.11
N LEU A 317 14.21 -19.26 54.62
CA LEU A 317 12.82 -19.10 55.06
C LEU A 317 12.65 -19.43 56.55
N ALA A 318 13.29 -20.51 57.03
CA ALA A 318 13.28 -20.86 58.45
C ALA A 318 13.95 -19.78 59.32
N SER A 319 15.11 -19.27 58.90
CA SER A 319 15.86 -18.25 59.64
C SER A 319 15.11 -16.91 59.69
N LEU A 320 14.51 -16.48 58.57
CA LEU A 320 13.66 -15.29 58.50
C LEU A 320 12.39 -15.42 59.35
N GLY A 321 11.77 -16.60 59.38
CA GLY A 321 10.61 -16.87 60.25
C GLY A 321 10.95 -16.72 61.72
N MET A 322 12.08 -17.29 62.16
CA MET A 322 12.55 -17.17 63.54
C MET A 322 12.96 -15.74 63.92
N LEU A 323 13.60 -15.01 62.98
CA LEU A 323 13.97 -13.61 63.15
C LEU A 323 12.74 -12.71 63.32
N THR A 324 11.69 -12.94 62.52
CA THR A 324 10.42 -12.19 62.61
C THR A 324 9.81 -12.38 63.99
N ASN A 325 9.69 -13.62 64.46
CA ASN A 325 9.16 -13.95 65.78
C ASN A 325 9.99 -13.32 66.91
N SER A 326 11.32 -13.32 66.82
CA SER A 326 12.20 -12.69 67.83
C SER A 326 12.06 -11.16 67.83
N THR A 327 11.95 -10.55 66.66
CA THR A 327 11.78 -9.10 66.51
C THR A 327 10.44 -8.65 67.08
N ASP A 328 9.38 -9.45 66.92
CA ASP A 328 8.07 -9.20 67.54
C ASP A 328 8.12 -9.25 69.07
N LYS A 329 8.94 -10.12 69.67
CA LYS A 329 9.18 -10.12 71.12
C LYS A 329 9.80 -8.81 71.59
N ILE A 330 10.78 -8.28 70.83
CA ILE A 330 11.43 -6.99 71.11
C ILE A 330 10.43 -5.84 70.95
N ALA A 331 9.65 -5.82 69.87
CA ALA A 331 8.64 -4.80 69.63
C ALA A 331 7.59 -4.77 70.75
N THR A 332 7.08 -5.94 71.14
CA THR A 332 6.14 -6.09 72.25
C THR A 332 6.75 -5.63 73.57
N PHE A 333 8.04 -5.92 73.81
CA PHE A 333 8.76 -5.44 74.98
C PHE A 333 8.86 -3.92 75.03
N PHE A 334 9.16 -3.24 73.91
CA PHE A 334 9.19 -1.77 73.86
C PHE A 334 7.79 -1.17 74.05
N SER A 335 6.76 -1.71 73.39
CA SER A 335 5.38 -1.23 73.53
C SER A 335 4.89 -1.33 74.98
N ASN A 336 5.22 -2.41 75.68
CA ASN A 336 4.82 -2.61 77.07
C ASN A 336 5.60 -1.73 78.07
N ASN A 337 6.70 -1.10 77.66
CA ASN A 337 7.57 -0.30 78.52
C ASN A 337 7.79 1.13 77.96
N LEU A 338 6.92 1.60 77.07
CA LEU A 338 7.09 2.86 76.34
C LEU A 338 7.16 4.09 77.28
N ASP A 339 6.37 4.08 78.36
CA ASP A 339 6.34 5.16 79.35
C ASP A 339 7.69 5.33 80.09
N PHE A 340 8.43 4.23 80.26
CA PHE A 340 9.77 4.23 80.86
C PHE A 340 10.84 4.78 79.88
N PHE A 341 10.71 4.53 78.58
CA PHE A 341 11.68 5.02 77.59
C PHE A 341 11.44 6.49 77.17
N THR A 342 10.23 7.00 77.34
CA THR A 342 9.84 8.37 76.92
C THR A 342 9.95 9.41 78.04
N SER A 343 10.27 9.01 79.27
CA SER A 343 10.51 9.92 80.38
C SER A 343 11.88 10.62 80.22
N SER A 344 11.84 11.93 79.95
CA SER A 344 13.01 12.73 79.56
C SER A 344 14.04 12.89 80.68
N THR A 345 15.18 12.19 80.58
CA THR A 345 16.38 12.48 81.37
C THR A 345 17.21 13.54 80.64
N GLY A 346 17.13 14.79 81.12
CA GLY A 346 17.73 15.96 80.47
C GLY A 346 19.25 15.88 80.30
N TYR A 347 19.76 16.30 79.15
CA TYR A 347 21.18 16.53 78.92
C TYR A 347 21.66 17.77 79.69
N GLY A 348 22.35 17.54 80.81
CA GLY A 348 23.09 18.55 81.56
C GLY A 348 24.58 18.18 81.67
N PRO A 349 25.47 19.14 81.94
CA PRO A 349 26.88 18.84 82.17
C PRO A 349 27.01 17.98 83.43
N ARG A 350 27.92 17.00 83.37
CA ARG A 350 28.15 15.99 84.42
C ARG A 350 28.36 16.69 85.78
N GLY A 351 27.39 16.53 86.69
CA GLY A 351 27.40 17.10 88.05
C GLY A 351 26.57 18.39 88.27
N GLY A 352 25.84 18.90 87.27
CA GLY A 352 25.00 20.09 87.42
C GLY A 352 23.55 19.88 86.97
N SER A 353 22.58 20.23 87.83
CA SER A 353 21.15 20.31 87.49
C SER A 353 20.84 21.50 86.57
N GLY A 354 21.36 21.51 85.35
CA GLY A 354 21.09 22.58 84.39
C GLY A 354 21.04 22.09 82.95
N ALA A 355 19.92 22.33 82.26
CA ALA A 355 19.81 22.14 80.81
C ALA A 355 20.75 23.09 80.06
N LEU A 356 21.45 22.57 79.05
CA LEU A 356 22.39 23.35 78.23
C LEU A 356 21.67 24.48 77.46
N ASN A 357 22.35 25.62 77.35
CA ASN A 357 21.84 26.80 76.65
C ASN A 357 21.82 26.54 75.12
N PRO A 358 20.69 26.71 74.40
CA PRO A 358 20.51 26.27 73.02
C PRO A 358 21.56 26.77 72.01
N LEU A 359 22.11 27.97 72.21
CA LEU A 359 23.16 28.54 71.36
C LEU A 359 24.49 27.78 71.43
N GLN A 360 24.82 27.19 72.59
CA GLN A 360 26.02 26.36 72.75
C GLN A 360 25.84 24.99 72.09
N ALA A 361 24.63 24.44 72.12
CA ALA A 361 24.31 23.22 71.40
C ALA A 361 24.42 23.40 69.88
N GLU A 362 23.94 24.54 69.36
CA GLU A 362 24.01 24.87 67.93
C GLU A 362 25.45 25.04 67.42
N SER A 363 26.30 25.72 68.20
CA SER A 363 27.73 25.88 67.88
C SER A 363 28.48 24.54 67.86
N MET A 364 28.20 23.66 68.82
CA MET A 364 28.75 22.30 68.87
C MET A 364 28.32 21.44 67.67
N LEU A 365 27.02 21.49 67.30
CA LEU A 365 26.48 20.79 66.14
C LEU A 365 27.08 21.31 64.81
N GLY A 366 27.26 22.63 64.68
CA GLY A 366 27.89 23.25 63.53
C GLY A 366 29.34 22.82 63.32
N ASN A 367 30.12 22.75 64.41
CA ASN A 367 31.52 22.31 64.34
C ASN A 367 31.65 20.81 64.03
N LYS A 368 30.73 19.98 64.57
CA LYS A 368 30.66 18.55 64.24
C LYS A 368 30.39 18.30 62.75
N LYS A 369 29.50 19.10 62.15
CA LYS A 369 29.16 19.01 60.72
C LYS A 369 30.36 19.33 59.83
N LYS A 370 31.06 20.43 60.10
CA LYS A 370 32.27 20.83 59.35
C LYS A 370 33.38 19.76 59.40
N ALA A 371 33.59 19.13 60.54
CA ALA A 371 34.58 18.05 60.68
C ALA A 371 34.19 16.79 59.88
N SER A 372 32.90 16.46 59.83
CA SER A 372 32.38 15.35 59.03
C SER A 372 32.59 15.57 57.52
N ASP A 373 32.28 16.78 57.04
CA ASP A 373 32.39 17.13 55.61
C ASP A 373 33.85 17.07 55.13
N TYR A 374 34.79 17.55 55.95
CA TYR A 374 36.22 17.46 55.67
C TYR A 374 36.67 16.00 55.54
N MET A 375 36.31 15.13 56.48
CA MET A 375 36.67 13.70 56.45
C MET A 375 36.10 12.97 55.23
N HIS A 376 34.94 13.39 54.74
CA HIS A 376 34.32 12.82 53.55
C HIS A 376 35.08 13.20 52.25
N ALA A 377 35.63 14.42 52.18
CA ALA A 377 36.36 14.88 51.00
C ALA A 377 37.69 14.12 50.80
N ILE A 378 38.41 13.82 51.88
CA ILE A 378 39.70 13.10 51.85
C ILE A 378 39.55 11.60 51.57
N ARG A 379 38.37 11.03 51.81
CA ARG A 379 38.10 9.59 51.58
C ARG A 379 37.60 9.27 50.16
N LYS A 380 37.50 10.27 49.27
CA LYS A 380 36.99 10.06 47.90
C LYS A 380 38.07 9.38 47.02
N PRO A 381 37.85 8.16 46.49
CA PRO A 381 38.84 7.49 45.65
C PRO A 381 39.06 8.25 44.34
N ARG A 382 40.30 8.27 43.82
CA ARG A 382 40.57 8.76 42.46
C ARG A 382 40.09 7.73 41.42
N ALA A 383 39.57 8.21 40.30
CA ALA A 383 39.10 7.36 39.21
C ALA A 383 40.24 6.52 38.62
N GLU A 384 39.99 5.23 38.42
CA GLU A 384 40.97 4.29 37.89
C GLU A 384 41.27 4.56 36.41
N SER A 385 42.55 4.48 36.04
CA SER A 385 43.04 4.66 34.67
C SER A 385 43.35 3.30 34.06
N VAL A 386 42.87 3.08 32.83
CA VAL A 386 43.05 1.80 32.14
C VAL A 386 44.53 1.59 31.76
N PRO A 387 45.14 0.45 32.14
CA PRO A 387 46.52 0.15 31.78
C PRO A 387 46.75 0.19 30.26
N TYR A 388 47.86 0.78 29.83
CA TYR A 388 48.18 1.03 28.41
C TYR A 388 48.07 -0.20 27.51
N ARG A 389 48.43 -1.38 28.03
CA ARG A 389 48.36 -2.65 27.29
C ARG A 389 46.92 -3.06 26.95
N GLU A 390 46.00 -2.81 27.86
CA GLU A 390 44.57 -3.10 27.70
C GLU A 390 43.92 -2.08 26.76
N ALA A 391 44.33 -0.80 26.83
CA ALA A 391 43.93 0.21 25.86
C ALA A 391 44.34 -0.15 24.42
N LEU A 392 45.53 -0.74 24.21
CA LEU A 392 45.97 -1.19 22.88
C LEU A 392 45.18 -2.40 22.36
N LEU A 393 44.80 -3.34 23.23
CA LEU A 393 43.95 -4.48 22.86
C LEU A 393 42.54 -4.00 22.49
N ASN A 394 41.97 -3.11 23.29
CA ASN A 394 40.67 -2.49 23.01
C ASN A 394 40.70 -1.73 21.68
N ARG A 395 41.80 -1.02 21.38
CA ARG A 395 41.98 -0.36 20.08
C ARG A 395 41.94 -1.36 18.92
N ARG A 396 42.65 -2.49 19.02
CA ARG A 396 42.69 -3.52 17.97
C ARG A 396 41.32 -4.13 17.72
N VAL A 397 40.57 -4.43 18.78
CA VAL A 397 39.20 -4.96 18.69
C VAL A 397 38.24 -3.94 18.07
N LEU A 398 38.38 -2.66 18.42
CA LEU A 398 37.61 -1.59 17.80
C LEU A 398 37.93 -1.47 16.30
N THR A 399 39.21 -1.58 15.91
CA THR A 399 39.62 -1.53 14.50
C THR A 399 39.05 -2.69 13.69
N SER A 400 39.12 -3.94 14.19
CA SER A 400 38.53 -5.10 13.50
C SER A 400 36.99 -5.03 13.45
N SER A 401 36.37 -4.48 14.49
CA SER A 401 34.91 -4.23 14.51
C SER A 401 34.51 -3.13 13.52
N THR A 402 35.33 -2.10 13.33
CA THR A 402 35.09 -1.07 12.31
C THR A 402 35.24 -1.60 10.89
N GLU A 403 36.20 -2.48 10.63
CA GLU A 403 36.38 -3.12 9.32
C GLU A 403 35.20 -4.04 8.97
N SER A 404 34.73 -4.84 9.93
CA SER A 404 33.52 -5.67 9.76
C SER A 404 32.26 -4.83 9.49
N ARG A 405 32.10 -3.70 10.20
CA ARG A 405 31.02 -2.74 9.97
C ARG A 405 31.09 -2.08 8.59
N GLN A 406 32.29 -1.78 8.11
CA GLN A 406 32.51 -1.19 6.80
C GLN A 406 32.14 -2.18 5.67
N GLY A 407 32.51 -3.47 5.81
CA GLY A 407 32.10 -4.51 4.87
C GLY A 407 30.58 -4.70 4.79
N LEU A 408 29.90 -4.73 5.95
CA LEU A 408 28.44 -4.75 6.01
C LEU A 408 27.81 -3.51 5.37
N THR A 409 28.40 -2.33 5.58
CA THR A 409 27.92 -1.07 4.99
C THR A 409 28.05 -1.09 3.46
N GLN A 410 29.16 -1.60 2.92
CA GLN A 410 29.36 -1.77 1.47
C GLN A 410 28.34 -2.75 0.87
N GLN A 411 28.04 -3.85 1.57
CA GLN A 411 27.03 -4.82 1.14
C GLN A 411 25.62 -4.20 1.09
N VAL A 412 25.28 -3.36 2.08
CA VAL A 412 24.02 -2.60 2.10
C VAL A 412 23.96 -1.62 0.93
N VAL A 413 25.03 -0.87 0.67
CA VAL A 413 25.10 0.07 -0.46
C VAL A 413 24.93 -0.65 -1.80
N ALA A 414 25.64 -1.75 -2.03
CA ALA A 414 25.50 -2.55 -3.25
C ALA A 414 24.08 -3.10 -3.43
N SER A 415 23.43 -3.51 -2.33
CA SER A 415 22.03 -3.95 -2.37
C SER A 415 21.08 -2.81 -2.70
N GLN A 416 21.33 -1.60 -2.19
CA GLN A 416 20.52 -0.41 -2.46
C GLN A 416 20.66 0.06 -3.92
N GLU A 417 21.86 0.00 -4.48
CA GLU A 417 22.11 0.30 -5.91
C GLU A 417 21.41 -0.70 -6.83
N LYS A 418 21.33 -1.98 -6.43
CA LYS A 418 20.57 -2.99 -7.16
C LYS A 418 19.06 -2.68 -7.12
N ILE A 419 18.54 -2.24 -5.98
CA ILE A 419 17.14 -1.84 -5.84
C ILE A 419 16.84 -0.62 -6.74
N ALA A 420 17.69 0.41 -6.70
CA ALA A 420 17.53 1.60 -7.55
C ALA A 420 17.51 1.26 -9.05
N ARG A 421 18.36 0.33 -9.52
CA ARG A 421 18.33 -0.14 -10.91
C ARG A 421 17.00 -0.83 -11.27
N LEU A 422 16.51 -1.70 -10.38
CA LEU A 422 15.22 -2.37 -10.59
C LEU A 422 14.04 -1.39 -10.55
N GLU A 423 14.13 -0.33 -9.75
CA GLU A 423 13.13 0.76 -9.73
C GLU A 423 13.14 1.55 -11.04
N GLN A 424 14.31 1.84 -11.61
CA GLN A 424 14.44 2.50 -12.91
C GLN A 424 13.89 1.63 -14.06
N GLU A 425 14.17 0.33 -14.05
CA GLU A 425 13.63 -0.62 -15.04
C GLU A 425 12.10 -0.70 -14.94
N LYS A 426 11.55 -0.71 -13.72
CA LYS A 426 10.09 -0.64 -13.51
C LYS A 426 9.50 0.64 -14.08
N GLU A 427 10.12 1.80 -13.87
CA GLU A 427 9.66 3.07 -14.43
C GLU A 427 9.73 3.07 -15.97
N HIS A 428 10.81 2.54 -16.54
CA HIS A 428 10.96 2.38 -17.99
C HIS A 428 9.81 1.57 -18.58
N TRP A 429 9.52 0.38 -18.04
CA TRP A 429 8.43 -0.47 -18.54
C TRP A 429 7.03 0.13 -18.31
N LEU A 430 6.85 0.90 -17.23
CA LEU A 430 5.61 1.64 -17.00
C LEU A 430 5.37 2.71 -18.08
N LEU A 431 6.42 3.44 -18.47
CA LEU A 431 6.36 4.43 -19.55
C LEU A 431 6.11 3.76 -20.91
N GLU A 432 6.77 2.64 -21.19
CA GLU A 432 6.54 1.85 -22.41
C GLU A 432 5.06 1.41 -22.52
N THR A 433 4.50 0.93 -21.42
CA THR A 433 3.08 0.53 -21.33
C THR A 433 2.12 1.72 -21.51
N GLN A 434 2.46 2.91 -20.98
CA GLN A 434 1.67 4.12 -21.21
C GLN A 434 1.73 4.57 -22.66
N LEU A 435 2.92 4.53 -23.28
CA LEU A 435 3.10 4.88 -24.68
C LEU A 435 2.34 3.92 -25.60
N GLY A 436 2.34 2.61 -25.29
CA GLY A 436 1.54 1.59 -25.97
C GLY A 436 0.04 1.90 -25.90
N ARG A 437 -0.48 2.28 -24.73
CA ARG A 437 -1.89 2.71 -24.57
C ARG A 437 -2.24 3.93 -25.41
N VAL A 438 -1.40 4.95 -25.41
CA VAL A 438 -1.63 6.17 -26.22
C VAL A 438 -1.60 5.84 -27.72
N ARG A 439 -0.72 4.94 -28.16
CA ARG A 439 -0.67 4.47 -29.56
C ARG A 439 -1.95 3.71 -29.93
N LEU A 440 -2.43 2.83 -29.07
CA LEU A 440 -3.67 2.10 -29.25
C LEU A 440 -4.87 3.06 -29.35
N GLU A 441 -4.97 4.02 -28.44
CA GLU A 441 -6.06 5.01 -28.41
C GLU A 441 -6.10 5.86 -29.68
N LYS A 442 -4.93 6.32 -30.16
CA LYS A 442 -4.83 7.04 -31.45
C LYS A 442 -5.30 6.20 -32.63
N GLU A 443 -4.95 4.92 -32.67
CA GLU A 443 -5.34 4.06 -33.79
C GLU A 443 -6.81 3.65 -33.71
N SER A 444 -7.37 3.48 -32.52
CA SER A 444 -8.82 3.35 -32.31
C SER A 444 -9.59 4.58 -32.76
N GLN A 445 -9.10 5.79 -32.46
CA GLN A 445 -9.70 7.02 -32.96
C GLN A 445 -9.67 7.08 -34.48
N ARG A 446 -8.55 6.65 -35.10
CA ARG A 446 -8.40 6.58 -36.55
C ARG A 446 -9.37 5.60 -37.21
N ILE A 447 -9.63 4.46 -36.56
CA ILE A 447 -10.66 3.50 -37.01
C ILE A 447 -12.04 4.16 -36.94
N GLN A 448 -12.35 4.86 -35.85
CA GLN A 448 -13.63 5.56 -35.68
C GLN A 448 -13.82 6.68 -36.72
N ASP A 449 -12.77 7.42 -37.05
CA ASP A 449 -12.78 8.44 -38.09
C ASP A 449 -13.01 7.83 -39.49
N LEU A 450 -12.45 6.66 -39.77
CA LEU A 450 -12.70 5.93 -41.02
C LEU A 450 -14.13 5.35 -41.09
N GLU A 451 -14.69 4.90 -39.97
CA GLU A 451 -16.08 4.44 -39.88
C GLU A 451 -17.09 5.57 -40.03
N THR A 452 -16.80 6.75 -39.47
CA THR A 452 -17.63 7.95 -39.68
C THR A 452 -17.51 8.49 -41.10
N GLN A 453 -16.33 8.44 -41.72
CA GLN A 453 -16.16 8.75 -43.15
C GLN A 453 -16.96 7.78 -44.04
N LEU A 454 -16.94 6.48 -43.74
CA LEU A 454 -17.77 5.47 -44.42
C LEU A 454 -19.27 5.78 -44.27
N SER A 455 -19.70 6.16 -43.07
CA SER A 455 -21.10 6.52 -42.77
C SER A 455 -21.53 7.81 -43.46
N SER A 456 -20.64 8.79 -43.58
CA SER A 456 -20.90 10.06 -44.27
C SER A 456 -20.93 9.92 -45.79
N ALA A 457 -20.09 9.04 -46.37
CA ALA A 457 -20.09 8.74 -47.80
C ALA A 457 -21.38 8.03 -48.26
N LEU A 458 -22.09 7.37 -47.35
CA LEU A 458 -23.43 6.80 -47.56
C LEU A 458 -24.57 7.84 -47.45
N GLY A 459 -24.30 9.07 -47.00
CA GLY A 459 -25.31 10.07 -46.63
C GLY A 459 -25.24 11.43 -47.31
N GLY A 460 -24.25 11.73 -48.15
CA GLY A 460 -24.19 13.04 -48.79
C GLY A 460 -23.07 13.19 -49.81
N GLY A 461 -23.44 13.56 -51.03
CA GLY A 461 -22.50 13.94 -52.08
C GLY A 461 -21.86 15.31 -51.84
N GLY A 462 -20.60 15.44 -52.22
CA GLY A 462 -19.87 16.71 -52.21
C GLY A 462 -18.37 16.48 -52.20
N GLY A 463 -17.72 16.75 -53.34
CA GLY A 463 -16.33 16.39 -53.62
C GLY A 463 -15.26 17.21 -52.92
N GLY A 464 -14.01 16.75 -53.08
CA GLY A 464 -12.81 17.48 -52.68
C GLY A 464 -11.57 16.59 -52.60
N SER A 465 -10.83 16.48 -53.71
CA SER A 465 -9.40 16.11 -53.74
C SER A 465 -8.55 17.17 -53.01
N PRO A 466 -7.28 16.93 -52.60
CA PRO A 466 -6.25 16.35 -53.46
C PRO A 466 -5.21 15.40 -52.83
N ALA A 467 -4.42 14.84 -53.74
CA ALA A 467 -3.28 13.95 -53.55
C ALA A 467 -2.01 14.62 -53.02
N SER A 468 -1.12 13.82 -52.41
CA SER A 468 0.33 13.83 -52.69
C SER A 468 1.02 12.57 -52.14
N ALA A 469 1.99 12.10 -52.92
CA ALA A 469 2.76 10.86 -52.76
C ALA A 469 4.25 11.16 -52.47
N LEU A 470 5.02 10.06 -52.29
CA LEU A 470 6.50 9.91 -52.21
C LEU A 470 7.08 10.04 -50.77
N SER A 471 8.04 9.25 -50.29
CA SER A 471 9.17 8.56 -50.92
C SER A 471 9.82 7.45 -50.03
N LEU A 472 10.40 6.46 -50.72
CA LEU A 472 11.46 5.46 -50.48
C LEU A 472 12.36 5.51 -49.20
N GLY A 473 12.59 4.33 -48.58
CA GLY A 473 13.74 3.45 -48.88
C GLY A 473 15.11 3.61 -48.16
N LEU A 474 15.54 2.50 -47.53
CA LEU A 474 16.90 1.97 -47.25
C LEU A 474 17.77 2.47 -46.07
N GLY A 475 18.24 1.50 -45.27
CA GLY A 475 19.70 1.21 -45.15
C GLY A 475 20.34 1.22 -43.76
N SER A 476 20.66 0.03 -43.22
CA SER A 476 21.72 -0.19 -42.20
C SER A 476 23.13 -0.01 -42.82
N PRO A 477 24.19 0.08 -41.99
CA PRO A 477 25.16 -1.03 -41.96
C PRO A 477 25.82 -1.30 -40.59
N ALA A 478 26.56 -2.42 -40.56
CA ALA A 478 27.21 -3.06 -39.43
C ALA A 478 28.74 -2.83 -39.37
N LEU A 479 29.28 -3.04 -38.15
CA LEU A 479 30.58 -3.54 -37.68
C LEU A 479 31.81 -3.65 -38.61
N THR A 480 32.98 -3.33 -38.02
CA THR A 480 34.32 -3.83 -38.41
C THR A 480 35.15 -4.19 -37.17
N SER A 481 35.96 -5.24 -37.33
CA SER A 481 36.90 -5.89 -36.39
C SER A 481 38.31 -5.95 -37.00
N LEU A 482 39.29 -6.52 -36.26
CA LEU A 482 40.70 -6.90 -36.60
C LEU A 482 41.76 -5.91 -36.05
N ASP A 483 42.95 -6.28 -35.55
CA ASP A 483 43.67 -7.54 -35.28
C ASP A 483 44.97 -7.20 -34.51
N ASP A 484 45.57 -8.19 -33.85
CA ASP A 484 46.80 -8.19 -33.04
C ASP A 484 48.09 -8.36 -33.89
N GLY A 485 49.27 -8.09 -33.30
CA GLY A 485 50.56 -8.40 -33.91
C GLY A 485 51.70 -8.61 -32.90
N GLU A 486 52.23 -9.85 -32.85
CA GLU A 486 53.48 -10.25 -32.20
C GLU A 486 54.70 -10.08 -33.13
N LEU A 487 55.90 -9.91 -32.56
CA LEU A 487 57.20 -10.09 -33.24
C LEU A 487 58.25 -10.71 -32.28
N GLU A 488 58.88 -11.79 -32.77
CA GLU A 488 60.08 -12.47 -32.27
C GLU A 488 61.38 -11.69 -32.58
N ASP A 489 62.53 -12.02 -31.95
CA ASP A 489 63.75 -12.58 -32.60
C ASP A 489 65.00 -12.68 -31.66
N ARG A 490 65.89 -13.59 -32.05
CA ARG A 490 67.04 -14.28 -31.45
C ARG A 490 68.36 -13.48 -31.30
N GLY A 491 69.16 -13.88 -30.30
CA GLY A 491 70.40 -14.66 -30.55
C GLY A 491 71.80 -14.00 -30.64
N VAL A 492 72.66 -14.45 -29.72
CA VAL A 492 74.11 -14.77 -29.83
C VAL A 492 75.17 -13.69 -29.53
N GLY A 493 76.09 -14.03 -28.60
CA GLY A 493 77.42 -13.39 -28.48
C GLY A 493 78.12 -13.75 -27.18
N LYS A 494 79.05 -14.71 -27.22
CA LYS A 494 79.77 -15.27 -26.08
C LYS A 494 81.14 -14.59 -25.96
N ASP A 495 81.21 -13.49 -25.21
CA ASP A 495 82.43 -12.90 -24.67
C ASP A 495 82.05 -12.07 -23.44
N ALA A 496 82.93 -12.02 -22.44
CA ALA A 496 82.80 -11.25 -21.18
C ALA A 496 82.09 -11.93 -19.97
N MET A 497 82.51 -13.15 -19.62
CA MET A 497 82.23 -13.84 -18.33
C MET A 497 82.70 -13.04 -17.06
N ILE A 498 83.27 -11.85 -17.21
CA ILE A 498 83.68 -10.96 -16.10
C ILE A 498 82.91 -9.61 -16.11
N SER A 499 82.31 -9.18 -17.23
CA SER A 499 81.38 -8.02 -17.27
C SER A 499 79.98 -8.39 -16.77
N THR A 500 79.61 -9.65 -16.92
CA THR A 500 78.28 -10.18 -16.57
C THR A 500 77.92 -10.04 -15.10
N ASN A 501 78.88 -10.06 -14.17
CA ASN A 501 78.59 -9.93 -12.72
C ASN A 501 78.34 -8.48 -12.30
N GLU A 502 79.04 -7.51 -12.89
CA GLU A 502 78.87 -6.08 -12.62
C GLU A 502 77.56 -5.59 -13.23
N GLU A 503 77.29 -5.96 -14.48
CA GLU A 503 76.04 -5.68 -15.19
C GLU A 503 74.85 -6.40 -14.52
N SER A 504 75.01 -7.64 -14.05
CA SER A 504 73.94 -8.33 -13.30
C SER A 504 73.64 -7.68 -11.95
N ARG A 505 74.66 -7.16 -11.25
CA ARG A 505 74.49 -6.43 -9.99
C ARG A 505 73.77 -5.11 -10.22
N GLU A 506 74.18 -4.35 -11.25
CA GLU A 506 73.52 -3.10 -11.62
C GLU A 506 72.09 -3.34 -12.09
N GLN A 507 71.85 -4.42 -12.84
CA GLN A 507 70.51 -4.82 -13.27
C GLN A 507 69.62 -5.17 -12.08
N LEU A 508 70.13 -5.92 -11.09
CA LEU A 508 69.38 -6.27 -9.88
C LEU A 508 69.03 -5.03 -9.04
N ILE A 509 69.97 -4.08 -8.93
CA ILE A 509 69.74 -2.79 -8.25
C ILE A 509 68.66 -1.98 -8.98
N LYS A 510 68.75 -1.89 -10.32
CA LYS A 510 67.73 -1.22 -11.15
C LYS A 510 66.37 -1.89 -10.99
N THR A 511 66.30 -3.22 -11.03
CA THR A 511 65.05 -3.97 -10.82
C THR A 511 64.47 -3.70 -9.44
N HIS A 512 65.28 -3.69 -8.39
CA HIS A 512 64.82 -3.39 -7.02
C HIS A 512 64.29 -1.96 -6.89
N TYR A 513 65.00 -0.95 -7.41
CA TYR A 513 64.53 0.43 -7.35
C TYR A 513 63.31 0.68 -8.26
N MET A 514 63.24 0.05 -9.44
CA MET A 514 62.05 0.10 -10.29
C MET A 514 60.84 -0.55 -9.60
N ALA A 515 61.03 -1.70 -8.95
CA ALA A 515 59.99 -2.35 -8.16
C ALA A 515 59.53 -1.46 -7.01
N ARG A 516 60.46 -0.81 -6.29
CA ARG A 516 60.15 0.12 -5.20
C ARG A 516 59.43 1.38 -5.68
N VAL A 517 59.80 1.93 -6.83
CA VAL A 517 59.11 3.05 -7.47
C VAL A 517 57.68 2.63 -7.88
N GLY A 518 57.51 1.43 -8.44
CA GLY A 518 56.19 0.86 -8.74
C GLY A 518 55.32 0.70 -7.48
N GLU A 519 55.88 0.16 -6.40
CA GLU A 519 55.20 0.02 -5.11
C GLU A 519 54.78 1.38 -4.52
N LEU A 520 55.68 2.37 -4.50
CA LEU A 520 55.35 3.71 -4.01
C LEU A 520 54.30 4.41 -4.89
N THR A 521 54.35 4.22 -6.21
CA THR A 521 53.37 4.77 -7.15
C THR A 521 51.99 4.18 -6.90
N THR A 522 51.89 2.86 -6.72
CA THR A 522 50.62 2.20 -6.39
C THR A 522 50.08 2.63 -5.01
N GLN A 523 50.94 2.76 -4.00
CA GLN A 523 50.53 3.27 -2.69
C GLN A 523 50.00 4.71 -2.76
N LEU A 524 50.64 5.58 -3.54
CA LEU A 524 50.19 6.96 -3.76
C LEU A 524 48.83 6.99 -4.47
N GLN A 525 48.67 6.22 -5.55
CA GLN A 525 47.39 6.11 -6.28
C GLN A 525 46.25 5.60 -5.40
N VAL A 526 46.51 4.62 -4.54
CA VAL A 526 45.51 4.11 -3.59
C VAL A 526 45.18 5.15 -2.53
N SER A 527 46.17 5.93 -2.06
CA SER A 527 45.95 7.02 -1.11
C SER A 527 45.10 8.14 -1.71
N ASP A 528 45.40 8.56 -2.94
CA ASP A 528 44.65 9.59 -3.66
C ASP A 528 43.23 9.13 -3.96
N SER A 529 43.04 7.88 -4.38
CA SER A 529 41.71 7.29 -4.58
C SER A 529 40.88 7.29 -3.29
N LYS A 530 41.49 6.95 -2.14
CA LYS A 530 40.82 7.03 -0.83
C LYS A 530 40.44 8.47 -0.46
N ALA A 531 41.33 9.43 -0.70
CA ALA A 531 41.05 10.85 -0.42
C ALA A 531 39.87 11.37 -1.26
N VAL A 532 39.81 11.01 -2.55
CA VAL A 532 38.69 11.35 -3.44
C VAL A 532 37.39 10.69 -2.97
N ASN A 533 37.44 9.41 -2.58
CA ASN A 533 36.28 8.69 -2.07
C ASN A 533 35.74 9.32 -0.78
N PHE A 534 36.59 9.64 0.19
CA PHE A 534 36.16 10.33 1.41
C PHE A 534 35.56 11.71 1.11
N HIS A 535 36.13 12.46 0.16
CA HIS A 535 35.57 13.74 -0.24
C HIS A 535 34.20 13.60 -0.92
N ALA A 536 33.98 12.56 -1.71
CA ALA A 536 32.68 12.24 -2.28
C ALA A 536 31.66 11.83 -1.19
N GLU A 537 32.06 10.96 -0.25
CA GLU A 537 31.24 10.54 0.88
C GLU A 537 30.82 11.72 1.76
N CYS A 538 31.76 12.61 2.13
CA CYS A 538 31.46 13.82 2.90
C CYS A 538 30.44 14.71 2.19
N ARG A 539 30.54 14.88 0.86
CA ARG A 539 29.58 15.66 0.08
C ARG A 539 28.20 14.98 0.01
N ALA A 540 28.16 13.67 -0.15
CA ALA A 540 26.91 12.91 -0.14
C ALA A 540 26.22 12.98 1.23
N LEU A 541 27.00 12.85 2.32
CA LEU A 541 26.53 13.01 3.69
C LEU A 541 25.99 14.42 3.95
N ALA A 542 26.70 15.46 3.52
CA ALA A 542 26.23 16.84 3.67
C ALA A 542 24.89 17.09 2.95
N LYS A 543 24.72 16.55 1.74
CA LYS A 543 23.44 16.63 1.01
C LYS A 543 22.32 15.89 1.72
N ARG A 544 22.57 14.67 2.22
CA ARG A 544 21.58 13.90 2.98
C ARG A 544 21.19 14.60 4.27
N LEU A 545 22.16 15.20 4.97
CA LEU A 545 21.93 15.96 6.19
C LEU A 545 21.06 17.19 5.91
N ALA A 546 21.33 17.96 4.85
CA ALA A 546 20.51 19.10 4.47
C ALA A 546 19.05 18.72 4.14
N ILE A 547 18.84 17.58 3.46
CA ILE A 547 17.49 17.07 3.17
C ILE A 547 16.79 16.64 4.48
N ALA A 548 17.50 15.95 5.37
CA ALA A 548 16.98 15.53 6.66
C ALA A 548 16.63 16.75 7.54
N GLU A 549 17.46 17.79 7.55
CA GLU A 549 17.19 19.05 8.26
C GLU A 549 15.93 19.73 7.74
N LYS A 550 15.76 19.83 6.41
CA LYS A 550 14.54 20.37 5.81
C LYS A 550 13.30 19.56 6.21
N SER A 551 13.39 18.23 6.21
CA SER A 551 12.27 17.38 6.65
C SER A 551 11.95 17.50 8.14
N ARG A 552 12.97 17.71 8.98
CA ARG A 552 12.82 17.97 10.41
C ARG A 552 12.10 19.30 10.63
N GLU A 553 12.44 20.33 9.87
CA GLU A 553 11.78 21.64 9.93
C GLU A 553 10.31 21.56 9.55
N THR A 554 9.98 20.88 8.44
CA THR A 554 8.57 20.73 8.01
C THR A 554 7.75 19.98 9.06
N LEU A 555 8.27 18.88 9.61
CA LEU A 555 7.60 18.14 10.68
C LEU A 555 7.45 18.97 11.96
N THR A 556 8.43 19.82 12.28
CA THR A 556 8.35 20.71 13.44
C THR A 556 7.23 21.73 13.27
N GLU A 557 7.06 22.30 12.08
CA GLU A 557 5.94 23.22 11.79
C GLU A 557 4.58 22.51 11.80
N GLU A 558 4.49 21.29 11.26
CA GLU A 558 3.27 20.47 11.33
C GLU A 558 2.88 20.16 12.78
N VAL A 559 3.85 19.82 13.64
CA VAL A 559 3.61 19.60 15.07
C VAL A 559 3.13 20.88 15.76
N LYS A 560 3.71 22.05 15.43
CA LYS A 560 3.23 23.34 15.96
C LYS A 560 1.79 23.62 15.56
N LEU A 561 1.45 23.43 14.29
CA LEU A 561 0.08 23.61 13.78
C LEU A 561 -0.90 22.64 14.44
N ALA A 562 -0.53 21.36 14.59
CA ALA A 562 -1.36 20.36 15.27
C ALA A 562 -1.60 20.74 16.74
N ASN A 563 -0.57 21.22 17.45
CA ASN A 563 -0.71 21.68 18.83
C ASN A 563 -1.64 22.90 18.93
N GLN A 564 -1.52 23.88 18.02
CA GLN A 564 -2.44 25.02 17.97
C GLN A 564 -3.89 24.57 17.75
N ASN A 565 -4.13 23.59 16.88
CA ASN A 565 -5.46 23.02 16.66
C ASN A 565 -5.99 22.29 17.91
N ILE A 566 -5.15 21.54 18.61
CA ILE A 566 -5.52 20.88 19.87
C ILE A 566 -5.94 21.92 20.91
N THR A 567 -5.15 22.99 21.09
CA THR A 567 -5.48 24.06 22.05
C THR A 567 -6.81 24.73 21.68
N ARG A 568 -7.02 25.04 20.40
CA ARG A 568 -8.29 25.61 19.92
C ARG A 568 -9.48 24.70 20.22
N LEU A 569 -9.37 23.40 19.91
CA LEU A 569 -10.43 22.43 20.18
C LEU A 569 -10.69 22.25 21.69
N GLN A 570 -9.65 22.35 22.53
CA GLN A 570 -9.80 22.33 23.98
C GLN A 570 -10.57 23.56 24.50
N ASP A 571 -10.32 24.75 23.95
CA ASP A 571 -11.04 25.97 24.30
C ASP A 571 -12.51 25.92 23.87
N GLU A 572 -12.78 25.43 22.65
CA GLU A 572 -14.14 25.17 22.15
C GLU A 572 -14.88 24.13 23.02
N LEU A 573 -14.20 23.07 23.44
CA LEU A 573 -14.78 22.08 24.37
C LEU A 573 -15.04 22.68 25.77
N ALA A 574 -14.15 23.52 26.28
CA ALA A 574 -14.29 24.15 27.58
C ALA A 574 -15.45 25.17 27.60
N THR A 575 -15.59 25.94 26.52
CA THR A 575 -16.69 26.92 26.36
C THR A 575 -18.04 26.23 26.23
N THR A 576 -18.16 25.19 25.39
CA THR A 576 -19.39 24.39 25.26
C THR A 576 -19.78 23.71 26.58
N LYS A 577 -18.81 23.10 27.28
CA LYS A 577 -19.05 22.50 28.61
C LYS A 577 -19.54 23.52 29.63
N ARG A 578 -18.98 24.74 29.64
CA ARG A 578 -19.41 25.82 30.54
C ARG A 578 -20.83 26.27 30.20
N SER A 579 -21.14 26.46 28.91
CA SER A 579 -22.49 26.83 28.46
C SER A 579 -23.55 25.81 28.89
N TYR A 580 -23.28 24.50 28.72
CA TYR A 580 -24.22 23.48 29.17
C TYR A 580 -24.38 23.44 30.69
N LYS A 581 -23.30 23.67 31.44
CA LYS A 581 -23.36 23.76 32.90
C LYS A 581 -24.20 24.96 33.36
N GLU A 582 -24.04 26.12 32.72
CA GLU A 582 -24.86 27.32 33.00
C GLU A 582 -26.33 27.09 32.67
N GLN A 583 -26.64 26.47 31.51
CA GLN A 583 -28.01 26.11 31.15
C GLN A 583 -28.65 25.15 32.17
N LEU A 584 -27.92 24.12 32.61
CA LEU A 584 -28.38 23.21 33.65
C LEU A 584 -28.59 23.91 35.00
N SER A 585 -27.71 24.85 35.37
CA SER A 585 -27.88 25.66 36.57
C SER A 585 -29.14 26.51 36.50
N MET A 586 -29.36 27.22 35.39
CA MET A 586 -30.57 28.03 35.19
C MET A 586 -31.84 27.19 35.24
N MET A 587 -31.84 25.98 34.65
CA MET A 587 -32.97 25.06 34.75
C MET A 587 -33.19 24.59 36.19
N SER A 588 -32.13 24.29 36.93
CA SER A 588 -32.21 23.90 38.34
C SER A 588 -32.81 25.02 39.21
N ASP A 589 -32.37 26.27 39.00
CA ASP A 589 -32.89 27.43 39.72
C ASP A 589 -34.37 27.68 39.39
N HIS A 590 -34.73 27.57 38.11
CA HIS A 590 -36.13 27.68 37.68
C HIS A 590 -37.01 26.59 38.29
N LEU A 591 -36.55 25.33 38.33
CA LEU A 591 -37.27 24.24 38.98
C LEU A 591 -37.43 24.47 40.48
N CYS A 592 -36.41 25.03 41.15
CA CYS A 592 -36.49 25.39 42.56
C CYS A 592 -37.55 26.48 42.80
N SER A 593 -37.52 27.57 42.02
CA SER A 593 -38.53 28.63 42.09
C SER A 593 -39.94 28.11 41.80
N MET A 594 -40.09 27.26 40.78
CA MET A 594 -41.39 26.65 40.47
C MET A 594 -41.88 25.77 41.63
N ASN A 595 -41.03 24.96 42.23
CA ASN A 595 -41.37 24.17 43.42
C ASN A 595 -41.76 25.05 44.61
N GLU A 596 -41.08 26.18 44.84
CA GLU A 596 -41.49 27.14 45.87
C GLU A 596 -42.88 27.72 45.60
N THR A 597 -43.19 28.08 44.35
CA THR A 597 -44.54 28.58 44.01
C THR A 597 -45.61 27.51 44.16
N LEU A 598 -45.32 26.26 43.78
CA LEU A 598 -46.22 25.13 43.98
C LEU A 598 -46.45 24.85 45.47
N SER A 599 -45.40 24.95 46.30
CA SER A 599 -45.52 24.86 47.75
C SER A 599 -46.38 26.00 48.32
N LYS A 600 -46.18 27.25 47.91
CA LYS A 600 -47.01 28.39 48.35
C LYS A 600 -48.48 28.22 47.96
N GLN A 601 -48.74 27.80 46.73
CA GLN A 601 -50.11 27.50 46.27
C GLN A 601 -50.72 26.35 47.09
N ARG A 602 -49.92 25.33 47.42
CA ARG A 602 -50.35 24.21 48.25
C ARG A 602 -50.73 24.68 49.66
N GLU A 603 -49.91 25.51 50.29
CA GLU A 603 -50.20 26.12 51.59
C GLU A 603 -51.47 26.99 51.54
N GLU A 604 -51.66 27.81 50.50
CA GLU A 604 -52.86 28.62 50.31
C GLU A 604 -54.12 27.76 50.16
N ILE A 605 -54.06 26.68 49.38
CA ILE A 605 -55.14 25.70 49.26
C ILE A 605 -55.48 25.09 50.61
N ASP A 606 -54.47 24.73 51.40
CA ASP A 606 -54.68 24.12 52.71
C ASP A 606 -55.26 25.12 53.71
N ILE A 607 -54.86 26.41 53.68
CA ILE A 607 -55.48 27.50 54.43
C ILE A 607 -56.95 27.69 54.03
N LEU A 608 -57.26 27.73 52.72
CA LEU A 608 -58.64 27.87 52.23
C LEU A 608 -59.51 26.68 52.65
N LYS A 609 -58.98 25.46 52.60
CA LYS A 609 -59.68 24.25 53.09
C LYS A 609 -59.95 24.31 54.59
N LEU A 610 -58.99 24.80 55.39
CA LEU A 610 -59.18 25.02 56.82
C LEU A 610 -60.24 26.11 57.07
N GLY A 611 -60.24 27.20 56.31
CA GLY A 611 -61.25 28.27 56.38
C GLY A 611 -62.65 27.80 55.98
N SER A 612 -62.79 27.02 54.91
CA SER A 612 -64.08 26.44 54.48
C SER A 612 -64.63 25.42 55.48
N LYS A 613 -63.76 24.72 56.21
CA LYS A 613 -64.17 23.81 57.29
C LYS A 613 -64.80 24.54 58.49
N VAL A 614 -64.46 25.80 58.70
CA VAL A 614 -65.05 26.63 59.78
C VAL A 614 -66.42 27.22 59.36
N GLN A 615 -66.74 27.28 58.06
CA GLN A 615 -67.92 27.98 57.51
C GLN A 615 -69.05 27.10 56.96
N SER A 616 -69.05 25.78 57.17
CA SER A 616 -70.16 24.91 56.75
C SER A 616 -70.95 24.37 57.95
N PRO A 617 -72.25 24.73 58.12
CA PRO A 617 -73.06 24.43 59.29
C PRO A 617 -73.60 23.00 59.31
N LEU A 618 -73.58 22.39 60.49
CA LEU A 618 -74.32 21.17 60.84
C LEU A 618 -75.83 21.40 60.68
N THR A 619 -76.51 20.61 59.85
CA THR A 619 -77.96 20.41 59.94
C THR A 619 -78.32 18.92 60.01
N PRO A 620 -79.39 18.57 60.73
CA PRO A 620 -79.57 17.26 61.38
C PRO A 620 -80.48 16.31 60.58
N VAL A 621 -80.32 15.00 60.79
CA VAL A 621 -81.27 13.98 60.32
C VAL A 621 -82.32 13.74 61.42
N PRO A 622 -83.63 13.88 61.13
CA PRO A 622 -84.72 13.44 62.01
C PRO A 622 -85.10 11.97 61.72
N HIS A 623 -85.62 11.30 62.77
CA HIS A 623 -86.14 9.93 62.88
C HIS A 623 -86.18 9.00 61.66
#